data_AF-A0A2H3SK82-F1
#
_entry.id   AF-A0A2H3SK82-F1
#
_cell.length_a   1.000
_cell.length_b   1.000
_cell.length_c   1.000
_cell.angle_alpha   90.00
_cell.angle_beta   90.00
_cell.angle_gamma   90.00
#
_symmetry.space_group_name_H-M   'P 1'
#
loop_
_entity.id
_entity.type
_entity.pdbx_description
1 polymer ?
#
loop_
_entity_poly.entity_id
_entity_poly.type
_entity_poly.pdbx_seq_one_letter_code
_entity_poly.pdbx_strand_id
1 'polypeptide(L)'
;MSDNEGADVYLASLVNCIFKEIRSDKVEAHARYFAQIHPWFPILHEPTFTQHFNEIGVRSAQSREFALLLLCTHLISSAPFCHPEHIFPPRLYITLKRGFFELQMSISVWHVELVQAGLLIALFECAHGLHHAAYLTLSSCLALAKVTHADCIEMLKTHVSAADATTIACWAILILDRVIWLSEPLHPFSLLIGTLPTSAASFRFLEEQSAASNNGDGELNKFRTLAHVSACLCQAANGERDKERVNSSSDPFESIDSKYTSLLETMLRLSHSRSASYLCDATALVLG
;
A
#
# COMPACT_ATOMS: atom_id res chain seq x y z
N MET A 1 16.68 3.98 31.83
CA MET A 1 15.95 5.16 31.32
C MET A 1 16.86 6.19 30.65
N SER A 2 18.18 6.22 30.91
CA SER A 2 19.14 7.14 30.27
C SER A 2 19.55 6.79 28.83
N ASP A 3 19.52 5.50 28.45
CA ASP A 3 20.06 5.07 27.14
C ASP A 3 19.12 5.37 25.95
N ASN A 4 17.82 5.51 26.19
CA ASN A 4 16.84 5.75 25.14
C ASN A 4 16.87 7.22 24.67
N GLU A 5 17.07 8.15 25.60
CA GLU A 5 17.13 9.59 25.32
C GLU A 5 18.32 9.96 24.41
N GLY A 6 19.47 9.29 24.58
CA GLY A 6 20.62 9.45 23.69
C GLY A 6 20.41 8.87 22.28
N ALA A 7 19.69 7.75 22.17
CA ALA A 7 19.36 7.15 20.88
C ALA A 7 18.37 8.01 20.08
N ASP A 8 17.42 8.63 20.75
CA ASP A 8 16.38 9.45 20.12
C ASP A 8 16.94 10.78 19.58
N VAL A 9 17.87 11.41 20.32
CA VAL A 9 18.63 12.58 19.84
C VAL A 9 19.50 12.22 18.63
N TYR A 10 20.12 11.04 18.64
CA TYR A 10 20.91 10.55 17.52
C TYR A 10 20.04 10.31 16.28
N LEU A 11 18.85 9.70 16.43
CA LEU A 11 17.91 9.48 15.33
C LEU A 11 17.43 10.78 14.71
N ALA A 12 17.03 11.76 15.52
CA ALA A 12 16.61 13.06 15.00
C ALA A 12 17.76 13.76 14.24
N SER A 13 18.99 13.68 14.77
CA SER A 13 20.19 14.19 14.09
C SER A 13 20.42 13.47 12.76
N LEU A 14 20.34 12.13 12.75
CA LEU A 14 20.52 11.30 11.57
C LEU A 14 19.50 11.60 10.48
N VAL A 15 18.21 11.71 10.83
CA VAL A 15 17.14 12.08 9.88
C VAL A 15 17.46 13.44 9.26
N ASN A 16 17.81 14.44 10.06
CA ASN A 16 18.18 15.76 9.55
C ASN A 16 19.43 15.70 8.66
N CYS A 17 20.43 14.87 8.99
CA CYS A 17 21.61 14.65 8.16
C CYS A 17 21.26 14.01 6.82
N ILE A 18 20.40 13.00 6.80
CA ILE A 18 19.94 12.33 5.58
C ILE A 18 19.19 13.34 4.68
N PHE A 19 18.27 14.13 5.25
CA PHE A 19 17.56 15.17 4.49
C PHE A 19 18.51 16.25 3.92
N LYS A 20 19.55 16.64 4.68
CA LYS A 20 20.61 17.53 4.18
C LYS A 20 21.41 16.89 3.04
N GLU A 21 21.78 15.62 3.17
CA GLU A 21 22.58 14.89 2.18
C GLU A 21 21.82 14.73 0.87
N ILE A 22 20.53 14.36 0.94
CA ILE A 22 19.66 14.24 -0.24
C ILE A 22 19.17 15.61 -0.75
N ARG A 23 19.63 16.71 -0.15
CA ARG A 23 19.29 18.10 -0.50
C ARG A 23 17.78 18.35 -0.61
N SER A 24 17.02 17.72 0.29
CA SER A 24 15.57 17.90 0.36
C SER A 24 15.18 18.44 1.72
N ASP A 25 14.13 19.26 1.75
CA ASP A 25 13.54 19.70 2.99
C ASP A 25 12.50 18.70 3.51
N LYS A 26 12.52 18.43 4.81
CA LYS A 26 11.62 17.47 5.46
C LYS A 26 10.17 17.97 5.54
N VAL A 27 9.97 19.29 5.65
CA VAL A 27 8.64 19.91 5.65
C VAL A 27 8.04 19.85 4.25
N GLU A 28 8.85 20.12 3.24
CA GLU A 28 8.44 19.96 1.85
C GLU A 28 8.10 18.50 1.53
N ALA A 29 8.90 17.54 2.01
CA ALA A 29 8.64 16.12 1.83
C ALA A 29 7.32 15.66 2.50
N HIS A 30 7.05 16.15 3.71
CA HIS A 30 5.79 15.92 4.41
C HIS A 30 4.61 16.48 3.59
N ALA A 31 4.67 17.76 3.20
CA ALA A 31 3.59 18.40 2.45
C ALA A 31 3.35 17.71 1.09
N ARG A 32 4.42 17.30 0.41
CA ARG A 32 4.34 16.62 -0.89
C ARG A 32 3.65 15.27 -0.77
N TYR A 33 3.95 14.49 0.27
CA TYR A 33 3.29 13.20 0.50
C TYR A 33 1.77 13.34 0.66
N PHE A 34 1.33 14.26 1.53
CA PHE A 34 -0.10 14.48 1.78
C PHE A 34 -0.82 15.08 0.56
N ALA A 35 -0.11 15.84 -0.27
CA ALA A 35 -0.68 16.37 -1.50
C ALA A 35 -0.76 15.33 -2.64
N GLN A 36 0.23 14.45 -2.78
CA GLN A 36 0.41 13.62 -3.98
C GLN A 36 0.06 12.14 -3.77
N ILE A 37 0.33 11.57 -2.60
CA ILE A 37 0.23 10.13 -2.34
C ILE A 37 -0.97 9.81 -1.45
N HIS A 38 -1.13 10.56 -0.36
CA HIS A 38 -2.21 10.33 0.60
C HIS A 38 -3.61 10.26 -0.02
N PRO A 39 -3.99 11.09 -1.02
CA PRO A 39 -5.34 11.09 -1.58
C PRO A 39 -5.80 9.76 -2.22
N TRP A 40 -4.85 8.91 -2.63
CA TRP A 40 -5.14 7.61 -3.26
C TRP A 40 -4.51 6.43 -2.51
N PHE A 41 -3.58 6.68 -1.60
CA PHE A 41 -2.97 5.67 -0.72
C PHE A 41 -2.93 6.16 0.74
N PRO A 42 -4.10 6.30 1.40
CA PRO A 42 -4.24 6.94 2.71
C PRO A 42 -3.84 6.02 3.88
N ILE A 43 -2.60 5.51 3.88
CA ILE A 43 -2.13 4.61 4.94
C ILE A 43 -1.67 5.33 6.21
N LEU A 44 -1.52 6.66 6.16
CA LEU A 44 -1.10 7.50 7.29
C LEU A 44 -2.25 8.37 7.76
N HIS A 45 -2.48 8.43 9.08
CA HIS A 45 -3.43 9.38 9.66
C HIS A 45 -2.77 10.76 9.77
N GLU A 46 -3.15 11.70 8.90
CA GLU A 46 -2.49 13.01 8.75
C GLU A 46 -2.35 13.79 10.08
N PRO A 47 -3.37 13.91 10.95
CA PRO A 47 -3.23 14.64 12.20
C PRO A 47 -2.16 14.06 13.12
N THR A 48 -2.18 12.73 13.30
CA THR A 48 -1.23 12.02 14.17
C THR A 48 0.18 12.06 13.59
N PHE A 49 0.31 11.83 12.29
CA PHE A 49 1.61 11.89 11.62
C PHE A 49 2.22 13.29 11.69
N THR A 50 1.42 14.33 11.47
CA THR A 50 1.85 15.74 11.53
C THR A 50 2.25 16.13 12.95
N GLN A 51 1.51 15.66 13.96
CA GLN A 51 1.91 15.84 15.35
C GLN A 51 3.29 15.22 15.61
N HIS A 52 3.50 13.95 15.28
CA HIS A 52 4.79 13.28 15.47
C HIS A 52 5.92 13.94 14.67
N PHE A 53 5.63 14.42 13.46
CA PHE A 53 6.57 15.14 12.62
C PHE A 53 7.06 16.45 13.28
N ASN A 54 6.14 17.22 13.87
CA ASN A 54 6.48 18.47 14.55
C ASN A 54 7.28 18.25 15.84
N GLU A 55 7.20 17.05 16.43
CA GLU A 55 7.93 16.70 17.65
C GLU A 55 9.37 16.25 17.38
N ILE A 56 9.76 16.01 16.11
CA ILE A 56 11.11 15.56 15.71
C ILE A 56 12.17 16.55 16.20
N GLY A 57 13.05 16.08 17.09
CA GLY A 57 14.15 16.88 17.65
C GLY A 57 13.74 17.81 18.80
N VAL A 58 12.47 17.81 19.20
CA VAL A 58 11.96 18.52 20.38
C VAL A 58 11.71 17.54 21.54
N ARG A 59 11.31 16.31 21.25
CA ARG A 59 11.01 15.27 22.25
C ARG A 59 11.86 14.01 22.05
N SER A 60 12.26 13.39 23.16
CA SER A 60 13.07 12.17 23.23
C SER A 60 12.24 10.89 23.11
N ALA A 61 11.30 10.82 22.18
CA ALA A 61 10.36 9.68 22.09
C ALA A 61 9.99 9.30 20.66
N GLN A 62 10.82 9.66 19.67
CA GLN A 62 10.58 9.21 18.30
C GLN A 62 11.17 7.82 18.10
N SER A 63 10.35 6.87 17.66
CA SER A 63 10.78 5.52 17.34
C SER A 63 11.61 5.47 16.05
N ARG A 64 12.45 4.44 15.91
CA ARG A 64 13.26 4.22 14.69
C ARG A 64 12.38 3.94 13.49
N GLU A 65 11.24 3.31 13.74
CA GLU A 65 10.21 2.95 12.78
C GLU A 65 9.54 4.20 12.20
N PHE A 66 9.27 5.21 13.04
CA PHE A 66 8.75 6.50 12.57
C PHE A 66 9.78 7.26 11.72
N ALA A 67 11.06 7.23 12.10
CA ALA A 67 12.13 7.82 11.31
C ALA A 67 12.25 7.15 9.92
N LEU A 68 12.17 5.82 9.87
CA LEU A 68 12.13 5.06 8.62
C LEU A 68 10.90 5.45 7.79
N LEU A 69 9.73 5.52 8.41
CA LEU A 69 8.48 5.88 7.75
C LEU A 69 8.56 7.27 7.11
N LEU A 70 9.07 8.26 7.83
CA LEU A 70 9.25 9.62 7.31
C LEU A 70 10.18 9.67 6.09
N LEU A 71 11.26 8.89 6.10
CA LEU A 71 12.14 8.81 4.94
C LEU A 71 11.46 8.08 3.77
N CYS A 72 10.58 7.11 4.05
CA CYS A 72 9.79 6.43 3.03
C CYS A 72 8.74 7.35 2.40
N THR A 73 8.12 8.27 3.15
CA THR A 73 7.20 9.28 2.56
C THR A 73 7.95 10.21 1.61
N HIS A 74 9.20 10.57 1.95
CA HIS A 74 10.06 11.31 1.05
C HIS A 74 10.44 10.51 -0.20
N LEU A 75 10.82 9.22 -0.05
CA LEU A 75 11.18 8.34 -1.17
C LEU A 75 10.07 8.28 -2.22
N ILE A 76 8.85 7.96 -1.81
CA ILE A 76 7.73 7.78 -2.74
C ILE A 76 7.29 9.10 -3.39
N SER A 77 7.43 10.22 -2.67
CA SER A 77 7.00 11.54 -3.16
C SER A 77 8.05 12.23 -4.03
N SER A 78 9.29 11.76 -4.04
CA SER A 78 10.41 12.40 -4.76
C SER A 78 10.82 11.66 -6.02
N ALA A 79 10.20 10.53 -6.33
CA ALA A 79 10.46 9.78 -7.55
C ALA A 79 9.80 10.50 -8.75
N PRO A 80 10.55 10.99 -9.73
CA PRO A 80 9.97 11.36 -11.02
C PRO A 80 9.59 10.06 -11.73
N PHE A 81 8.31 9.71 -11.69
CA PHE A 81 7.78 8.47 -12.29
C PHE A 81 7.94 8.39 -13.83
N CYS A 82 8.57 9.37 -14.49
CA CYS A 82 8.54 9.52 -15.96
C CYS A 82 9.87 9.98 -16.61
N HIS A 83 11.04 9.78 -16.01
CA HIS A 83 12.31 10.13 -16.67
C HIS A 83 13.16 8.90 -17.07
N PRO A 84 13.34 8.65 -18.39
CA PRO A 84 14.10 7.52 -18.93
C PRO A 84 15.57 7.45 -18.48
N GLU A 85 16.11 8.54 -17.92
CA GLU A 85 17.52 8.63 -17.53
C GLU A 85 17.81 8.16 -16.09
N HIS A 86 16.78 7.84 -15.28
CA HIS A 86 16.97 7.31 -13.92
C HIS A 86 16.98 5.78 -13.89
N ILE A 87 18.05 5.21 -14.44
CA ILE A 87 18.24 3.75 -14.66
C ILE A 87 18.50 2.94 -13.37
N PHE A 88 18.47 3.54 -12.18
CA PHE A 88 18.87 2.82 -10.95
C PHE A 88 18.06 3.29 -9.74
N PRO A 89 17.64 2.39 -8.83
CA PRO A 89 16.91 2.81 -7.66
C PRO A 89 17.78 3.76 -6.83
N PRO A 90 17.21 4.87 -6.32
CA PRO A 90 17.97 5.87 -5.60
C PRO A 90 18.69 5.23 -4.40
N ARG A 91 19.90 5.69 -4.06
CA ARG A 91 20.65 5.20 -2.88
C ARG A 91 19.78 5.18 -1.61
N LEU A 92 18.87 6.15 -1.51
CA LEU A 92 17.85 6.23 -0.46
C LEU A 92 16.99 4.97 -0.39
N TYR A 93 16.47 4.44 -1.50
CA TYR A 93 15.68 3.21 -1.51
C TYR A 93 16.48 2.04 -0.92
N ILE A 94 17.74 1.84 -1.35
CA ILE A 94 18.56 0.73 -0.85
C ILE A 94 18.78 0.87 0.67
N THR A 95 19.06 2.08 1.14
CA THR A 95 19.24 2.38 2.57
C THR A 95 17.97 2.09 3.37
N LEU A 96 16.81 2.57 2.89
CA LEU A 96 15.52 2.34 3.57
C LEU A 96 15.12 0.88 3.53
N LYS A 97 15.42 0.18 2.44
CA LYS A 97 15.19 -1.25 2.31
C LYS A 97 15.97 -2.04 3.36
N ARG A 98 17.26 -1.73 3.53
CA ARG A 98 18.10 -2.34 4.57
C ARG A 98 17.59 -1.99 5.96
N GLY A 99 17.26 -0.72 6.20
CA GLY A 99 16.70 -0.27 7.47
C GLY A 99 15.40 -1.00 7.84
N PHE A 100 14.52 -1.23 6.87
CA PHE A 100 13.29 -2.01 7.06
C PHE A 100 13.59 -3.43 7.52
N PHE A 101 14.52 -4.14 6.86
CA PHE A 101 14.91 -5.49 7.26
C PHE A 101 15.61 -5.53 8.62
N GLU A 102 16.50 -4.58 8.90
CA GLU A 102 17.18 -4.49 10.20
C GLU A 102 16.19 -4.30 11.35
N LEU A 103 15.21 -3.39 11.17
CA LEU A 103 14.19 -3.15 12.21
C LEU A 103 13.29 -4.37 12.45
N GLN A 104 12.98 -5.14 11.40
CA GLN A 104 12.26 -6.42 11.54
C GLN A 104 12.99 -7.43 12.41
N MET A 105 14.32 -7.52 12.28
CA MET A 105 15.14 -8.45 13.06
C MET A 105 15.17 -8.09 14.55
N SER A 106 14.99 -6.82 14.87
CA SER A 106 15.01 -6.30 16.25
C SER A 106 13.63 -6.21 16.91
N ILE A 107 12.58 -6.69 16.24
CA ILE A 107 11.21 -6.45 16.67
C ILE A 107 10.84 -7.30 17.90
N SER A 108 10.42 -6.63 18.97
CA SER A 108 9.89 -7.27 20.18
C SER A 108 8.41 -6.98 20.41
N VAL A 109 7.91 -5.89 19.82
CA VAL A 109 6.53 -5.41 19.86
C VAL A 109 6.18 -4.85 18.49
N TRP A 110 4.90 -4.92 18.10
CA TRP A 110 4.48 -4.39 16.82
C TRP A 110 4.47 -2.87 16.77
N HIS A 111 4.93 -2.37 15.62
CA HIS A 111 4.94 -0.96 15.28
C HIS A 111 4.25 -0.80 13.93
N VAL A 112 3.09 -0.12 13.93
CA VAL A 112 2.33 0.13 12.71
C VAL A 112 3.12 0.95 11.70
N GLU A 113 4.00 1.81 12.20
CA GLU A 113 4.90 2.64 11.39
C GLU A 113 5.85 1.80 10.55
N LEU A 114 6.29 0.64 11.08
CA LEU A 114 7.16 -0.26 10.33
C LEU A 114 6.39 -0.92 9.17
N VAL A 115 5.14 -1.35 9.41
CA VAL A 115 4.29 -1.91 8.35
C VAL A 115 3.97 -0.84 7.30
N GLN A 116 3.62 0.37 7.73
CA GLN A 116 3.39 1.51 6.83
C GLN A 116 4.63 1.85 6.01
N ALA A 117 5.84 1.82 6.61
CA ALA A 117 7.09 2.03 5.89
C ALA A 117 7.31 0.94 4.84
N GLY A 118 7.10 -0.33 5.20
CA GLY A 118 7.16 -1.46 4.27
C GLY A 118 6.18 -1.35 3.12
N LEU A 119 4.95 -0.88 3.37
CA LEU A 119 3.94 -0.62 2.36
C LEU A 119 4.35 0.49 1.38
N LEU A 120 4.95 1.58 1.86
CA LEU A 120 5.48 2.64 0.98
C LEU A 120 6.68 2.15 0.14
N ILE A 121 7.53 1.29 0.69
CA ILE A 121 8.63 0.66 -0.05
C ILE A 121 8.07 -0.28 -1.14
N ALA A 122 7.10 -1.12 -0.80
CA ALA A 122 6.45 -2.03 -1.76
C ALA A 122 5.77 -1.26 -2.90
N LEU A 123 5.09 -0.15 -2.55
CA LEU A 123 4.48 0.74 -3.52
C LEU A 123 5.53 1.39 -4.45
N PHE A 124 6.65 1.84 -3.90
CA PHE A 124 7.77 2.36 -4.69
C PHE A 124 8.30 1.30 -5.67
N GLU A 125 8.49 0.07 -5.20
CA GLU A 125 8.97 -1.04 -6.03
C GLU A 125 8.00 -1.37 -7.16
N CYS A 126 6.69 -1.43 -6.88
CA CYS A 126 5.65 -1.61 -7.91
C CYS A 126 5.73 -0.51 -8.98
N ALA A 127 5.85 0.74 -8.56
CA ALA A 127 5.89 1.87 -9.48
C ALA A 127 7.15 1.93 -10.36
N HIS A 128 8.20 1.19 -10.01
CA HIS A 128 9.45 1.10 -10.77
C HIS A 128 9.63 -0.26 -11.48
N GLY A 129 8.57 -1.07 -11.57
CA GLY A 129 8.62 -2.39 -12.21
C GLY A 129 9.41 -3.45 -11.44
N LEU A 130 9.73 -3.21 -10.16
CA LEU A 130 10.49 -4.13 -9.30
C LEU A 130 9.54 -5.14 -8.62
N HIS A 131 8.68 -5.81 -9.39
CA HIS A 131 7.58 -6.63 -8.87
C HIS A 131 8.03 -7.77 -7.95
N HIS A 132 9.16 -8.42 -8.25
CA HIS A 132 9.72 -9.45 -7.38
C HIS A 132 10.14 -8.88 -6.00
N ALA A 133 10.77 -7.70 -6.00
CA ALA A 133 11.14 -7.02 -4.76
C ALA A 133 9.88 -6.62 -3.98
N ALA A 134 8.90 -6.01 -4.66
CA ALA A 134 7.60 -5.65 -4.10
C ALA A 134 6.91 -6.83 -3.43
N TYR A 135 6.90 -8.00 -4.08
CA TYR A 135 6.33 -9.23 -3.55
C TYR A 135 6.98 -9.65 -2.24
N LEU A 136 8.32 -9.63 -2.17
CA LEU A 136 9.04 -9.98 -0.95
C LEU A 136 8.75 -8.98 0.19
N THR A 137 8.72 -7.68 -0.11
CA THR A 137 8.39 -6.63 0.85
C THR A 137 7.01 -6.80 1.43
N LEU A 138 6.05 -7.03 0.54
CA LEU A 138 4.66 -7.18 0.90
C LEU A 138 4.45 -8.46 1.72
N SER A 139 5.19 -9.53 1.39
CA SER A 139 5.18 -10.77 2.17
C SER A 139 5.67 -10.53 3.62
N SER A 140 6.72 -9.71 3.81
CA SER A 140 7.17 -9.29 5.13
C SER A 140 6.12 -8.44 5.85
N CYS A 141 5.46 -7.50 5.17
CA CYS A 141 4.38 -6.69 5.75
C CYS A 141 3.21 -7.57 6.22
N LEU A 142 2.82 -8.55 5.40
CA LEU A 142 1.77 -9.51 5.76
C LEU A 142 2.19 -10.39 6.94
N ALA A 143 3.44 -10.84 6.99
CA ALA A 143 3.96 -11.58 8.13
C ALA A 143 3.92 -10.74 9.41
N LEU A 144 4.34 -9.48 9.37
CA LEU A 144 4.26 -8.55 10.49
C LEU A 144 2.80 -8.33 10.95
N ALA A 145 1.86 -8.16 10.02
CA ALA A 145 0.44 -8.05 10.34
C ALA A 145 -0.11 -9.33 11.01
N LYS A 146 0.27 -10.51 10.52
CA LYS A 146 -0.14 -11.81 11.10
C LYS A 146 0.41 -12.02 12.50
N VAL A 147 1.66 -11.62 12.76
CA VAL A 147 2.26 -11.69 14.11
C VAL A 147 1.47 -10.85 15.12
N THR A 148 0.78 -9.81 14.66
CA THR A 148 -0.16 -9.03 15.48
C THR A 148 -1.58 -9.53 15.56
N HIS A 149 -1.84 -10.75 15.10
CA HIS A 149 -3.21 -11.27 15.01
C HIS A 149 -4.13 -10.40 14.14
N ALA A 150 -3.56 -9.60 13.23
CA ALA A 150 -4.36 -8.90 12.24
C ALA A 150 -4.74 -9.89 11.14
N ASP A 151 -6.02 -10.23 11.06
CA ASP A 151 -6.58 -10.94 9.92
C ASP A 151 -7.02 -9.91 8.88
N CYS A 152 -6.21 -9.72 7.84
CA CYS A 152 -6.54 -8.76 6.78
C CYS A 152 -7.85 -9.07 6.04
N ILE A 153 -8.31 -10.32 6.06
CA ILE A 153 -9.62 -10.70 5.50
C ILE A 153 -10.74 -10.23 6.42
N GLU A 154 -10.58 -10.39 7.73
CA GLU A 154 -11.55 -9.89 8.71
C GLU A 154 -11.63 -8.36 8.69
N MET A 155 -10.46 -7.70 8.63
CA MET A 155 -10.34 -6.24 8.59
C MET A 155 -10.96 -5.60 7.35
N LEU A 156 -11.19 -6.37 6.28
CA LEU A 156 -11.95 -5.88 5.13
C LEU A 156 -13.41 -5.56 5.49
N LYS A 157 -13.99 -6.25 6.48
CA LYS A 157 -15.37 -6.03 6.93
C LYS A 157 -15.52 -4.78 7.78
N THR A 158 -14.43 -4.26 8.34
CA THR A 158 -14.40 -3.10 9.22
C THR A 158 -14.93 -1.85 8.53
N HIS A 159 -15.83 -1.11 9.20
CA HIS A 159 -16.32 0.16 8.71
C HIS A 159 -15.24 1.24 8.80
N VAL A 160 -15.25 2.18 7.86
CA VAL A 160 -14.28 3.31 7.81
C VAL A 160 -14.24 4.07 9.14
N SER A 161 -15.39 4.31 9.77
CA SER A 161 -15.49 5.02 11.05
C SER A 161 -14.82 4.30 12.24
N ALA A 162 -14.55 3.00 12.11
CA ALA A 162 -13.89 2.18 13.12
C ALA A 162 -12.52 1.69 12.66
N ALA A 163 -12.06 2.12 11.48
CA ALA A 163 -10.80 1.66 10.90
C ALA A 163 -9.63 2.30 11.64
N ASP A 164 -8.82 1.46 12.27
CA ASP A 164 -7.54 1.84 12.84
C ASP A 164 -6.41 1.71 11.80
N ALA A 165 -5.20 2.11 12.17
CA ALA A 165 -4.05 2.04 11.27
C ALA A 165 -3.74 0.59 10.82
N THR A 166 -4.02 -0.41 11.65
CA THR A 166 -3.91 -1.85 11.33
C THR A 166 -4.87 -2.24 10.20
N THR A 167 -6.14 -1.85 10.33
CA THR A 167 -7.19 -2.11 9.34
C THR A 167 -6.80 -1.51 7.99
N ILE A 168 -6.39 -0.24 8.01
CA ILE A 168 -5.98 0.49 6.80
C ILE A 168 -4.75 -0.15 6.17
N ALA A 169 -3.76 -0.57 6.96
CA ALA A 169 -2.60 -1.31 6.46
C ALA A 169 -3.02 -2.64 5.80
N CYS A 170 -3.98 -3.37 6.37
CA CYS A 170 -4.51 -4.58 5.75
C CYS A 170 -5.23 -4.33 4.41
N TRP A 171 -5.97 -3.23 4.29
CA TRP A 171 -6.54 -2.80 3.01
C TRP A 171 -5.43 -2.52 1.97
N ALA A 172 -4.36 -1.85 2.39
CA ALA A 172 -3.20 -1.60 1.53
C ALA A 172 -2.50 -2.89 1.10
N ILE A 173 -2.34 -3.86 2.00
CA ILE A 173 -1.75 -5.17 1.67
C ILE A 173 -2.58 -5.88 0.60
N LEU A 174 -3.91 -5.91 0.77
CA LEU A 174 -4.83 -6.50 -0.20
C LEU A 174 -4.71 -5.85 -1.57
N ILE A 175 -4.68 -4.52 -1.62
CA ILE A 175 -4.58 -3.78 -2.89
C ILE A 175 -3.25 -4.09 -3.59
N LEU A 176 -2.12 -3.99 -2.87
CA LEU A 176 -0.80 -4.24 -3.44
C LEU A 176 -0.60 -5.70 -3.87
N ASP A 177 -1.16 -6.67 -3.15
CA ASP A 177 -1.11 -8.10 -3.51
C ASP A 177 -1.72 -8.31 -4.91
N ARG A 178 -2.82 -7.62 -5.21
CA ARG A 178 -3.46 -7.69 -6.52
C ARG A 178 -2.74 -6.92 -7.59
N VAL A 179 -2.22 -5.74 -7.27
CA VAL A 179 -1.40 -4.97 -8.22
C VAL A 179 -0.19 -5.80 -8.66
N ILE A 180 0.55 -6.38 -7.72
CA ILE A 180 1.72 -7.22 -8.02
C ILE A 180 1.30 -8.44 -8.84
N TRP A 181 0.23 -9.12 -8.44
CA TRP A 181 -0.25 -10.30 -9.14
C TRP A 181 -0.64 -10.01 -10.59
N LEU A 182 -1.31 -8.88 -10.84
CA LEU A 182 -1.74 -8.48 -12.18
C LEU A 182 -0.60 -7.89 -13.05
N SER A 183 0.50 -7.44 -12.44
CA SER A 183 1.59 -6.74 -13.17
C SER A 183 2.45 -7.63 -14.06
N GLU A 184 2.36 -8.96 -13.92
CA GLU A 184 3.22 -9.86 -14.66
C GLU A 184 2.39 -10.90 -15.43
N PRO A 185 2.42 -10.90 -16.78
CA PRO A 185 1.52 -11.71 -17.62
C PRO A 185 1.71 -13.23 -17.47
N LEU A 186 2.83 -13.66 -16.88
CA LEU A 186 3.10 -15.07 -16.57
C LEU A 186 2.70 -15.47 -15.15
N HIS A 187 2.20 -14.53 -14.33
CA HIS A 187 1.86 -14.71 -12.91
C HIS A 187 2.83 -15.63 -12.15
N PRO A 188 4.15 -15.34 -12.11
CA PRO A 188 5.11 -16.20 -11.41
C PRO A 188 4.88 -16.21 -9.89
N PHE A 189 4.14 -15.22 -9.37
CA PHE A 189 3.85 -15.08 -7.94
C PHE A 189 2.47 -15.62 -7.59
N SER A 190 2.42 -16.45 -6.55
CA SER A 190 1.17 -16.82 -5.89
C SER A 190 0.58 -15.63 -5.13
N LEU A 191 -0.74 -15.53 -5.04
CA LEU A 191 -1.39 -14.53 -4.19
C LEU A 191 -1.01 -14.72 -2.72
N LEU A 192 -0.58 -13.65 -2.06
CA LEU A 192 -0.16 -13.69 -0.65
C LEU A 192 -1.35 -13.91 0.30
N ILE A 193 -2.50 -13.28 0.01
CA ILE A 193 -3.72 -13.40 0.83
C ILE A 193 -4.65 -14.51 0.30
N GLY A 194 -4.28 -15.18 -0.79
CA GLY A 194 -5.10 -16.22 -1.41
C GLY A 194 -6.45 -15.71 -1.94
N THR A 195 -7.31 -16.63 -2.36
CA THR A 195 -8.69 -16.30 -2.77
C THR A 195 -9.56 -16.10 -1.55
N LEU A 196 -10.20 -14.94 -1.43
CA LEU A 196 -11.25 -14.75 -0.44
C LEU A 196 -12.50 -15.52 -0.90
N PRO A 197 -13.23 -16.18 0.02
CA PRO A 197 -14.63 -16.51 -0.21
C PRO A 197 -15.42 -15.20 -0.20
N THR A 198 -15.60 -14.58 -1.36
CA THR A 198 -16.47 -13.42 -1.54
C THR A 198 -17.88 -13.85 -1.17
N SER A 199 -18.31 -13.51 0.05
CA SER A 199 -19.70 -13.68 0.44
C SER A 199 -20.55 -12.73 -0.42
N ALA A 200 -21.83 -13.08 -0.64
CA ALA A 200 -22.79 -12.18 -1.31
C ALA A 200 -22.81 -10.78 -0.66
N ALA A 201 -22.42 -10.65 0.61
CA ALA A 201 -22.30 -9.38 1.32
C ALA A 201 -21.19 -8.46 0.77
N SER A 202 -20.07 -9.01 0.26
CA SER A 202 -19.00 -8.19 -0.33
C SER A 202 -19.44 -7.60 -1.68
N PHE A 203 -20.22 -8.35 -2.46
CA PHE A 203 -20.82 -7.83 -3.70
C PHE A 203 -21.91 -6.80 -3.41
N ARG A 204 -22.80 -7.06 -2.44
CA ARG A 204 -23.81 -6.07 -2.00
C ARG A 204 -23.18 -4.77 -1.53
N PHE A 205 -22.07 -4.83 -0.79
CA PHE A 205 -21.32 -3.64 -0.39
C PHE A 205 -20.82 -2.85 -1.61
N LEU A 206 -20.30 -3.52 -2.65
CA LEU A 206 -19.86 -2.85 -3.88
C LEU A 206 -21.02 -2.21 -4.65
N GLU A 207 -22.18 -2.88 -4.72
CA GLU A 207 -23.40 -2.34 -5.32
C GLU A 207 -23.93 -1.12 -4.56
N GLU A 208 -23.98 -1.19 -3.23
CA GLU A 208 -24.40 -0.10 -2.34
C GLU A 208 -23.47 1.13 -2.47
N GLN A 209 -22.16 0.91 -2.57
CA GLN A 209 -21.18 1.99 -2.75
C GLN A 209 -21.19 2.57 -4.17
N SER A 210 -21.56 1.79 -5.19
CA SER A 210 -21.81 2.32 -6.53
C SER A 210 -23.06 3.20 -6.59
N ALA A 211 -24.02 2.99 -5.69
CA ALA A 211 -25.27 3.76 -5.61
C ALA A 211 -25.17 5.01 -4.71
N ALA A 212 -24.23 5.04 -3.76
CA ALA A 212 -24.07 6.16 -2.82
C ALA A 212 -23.31 7.34 -3.47
N SER A 213 -23.99 8.50 -3.59
CA SER A 213 -23.38 9.77 -4.01
C SER A 213 -22.43 10.30 -2.93
N ASN A 214 -21.18 10.57 -3.33
CA ASN A 214 -20.05 11.03 -2.50
C ASN A 214 -20.41 12.09 -1.44
N ASN A 215 -20.15 11.78 -0.16
CA ASN A 215 -20.13 12.75 0.93
C ASN A 215 -18.88 12.53 1.81
N GLY A 216 -18.13 13.61 2.07
CA GLY A 216 -17.22 13.80 3.23
C GLY A 216 -16.00 12.88 3.36
N ASP A 217 -16.20 11.59 3.60
CA ASP A 217 -15.16 10.58 3.93
C ASP A 217 -14.58 9.91 2.67
N GLY A 218 -14.48 10.69 1.59
CA GLY A 218 -14.35 10.17 0.23
C GLY A 218 -13.10 9.31 -0.01
N GLU A 219 -11.94 9.70 0.50
CA GLU A 219 -10.67 9.05 0.15
C GLU A 219 -10.50 7.69 0.82
N LEU A 220 -10.74 7.61 2.13
CA LEU A 220 -10.63 6.36 2.88
C LEU A 220 -11.75 5.38 2.50
N ASN A 221 -12.95 5.86 2.19
CA ASN A 221 -14.02 5.02 1.65
C ASN A 221 -13.67 4.50 0.24
N LYS A 222 -13.14 5.33 -0.65
CA LYS A 222 -12.62 4.87 -1.96
C LYS A 222 -11.53 3.82 -1.79
N PHE A 223 -10.61 4.03 -0.85
CA PHE A 223 -9.53 3.09 -0.57
C PHE A 223 -10.05 1.74 -0.04
N ARG A 224 -11.03 1.77 0.88
CA ARG A 224 -11.72 0.57 1.33
C ARG A 224 -12.43 -0.14 0.17
N THR A 225 -13.15 0.59 -0.69
CA THR A 225 -13.81 0.01 -1.87
C THR A 225 -12.78 -0.62 -2.81
N LEU A 226 -11.63 0.01 -3.02
CA LEU A 226 -10.54 -0.55 -3.81
C LEU A 226 -10.03 -1.88 -3.22
N ALA A 227 -9.92 -2.00 -1.89
CA ALA A 227 -9.58 -3.26 -1.23
C ALA A 227 -10.65 -4.34 -1.41
N HIS A 228 -11.93 -3.98 -1.37
CA HIS A 228 -13.02 -4.93 -1.67
C HIS A 228 -13.01 -5.42 -3.12
N VAL A 229 -12.81 -4.52 -4.08
CA VAL A 229 -12.69 -4.88 -5.50
C VAL A 229 -11.48 -5.78 -5.71
N SER A 230 -10.33 -5.41 -5.14
CA SER A 230 -9.09 -6.18 -5.15
C SER A 230 -9.32 -7.61 -4.64
N ALA A 231 -10.00 -7.76 -3.51
CA ALA A 231 -10.36 -9.06 -2.95
C ALA A 231 -11.21 -9.92 -3.91
N CYS A 232 -12.16 -9.32 -4.62
CA CYS A 232 -13.09 -10.00 -5.53
C CYS A 232 -12.42 -10.45 -6.84
N LEU A 233 -11.44 -9.71 -7.37
CA LEU A 233 -10.80 -9.99 -8.66
C LEU A 233 -10.21 -11.41 -8.77
N CYS A 234 -9.67 -11.96 -7.69
CA CYS A 234 -9.02 -13.29 -7.75
C CYS A 234 -9.99 -14.46 -7.89
N GLN A 235 -11.29 -14.28 -7.59
CA GLN A 235 -12.27 -15.31 -7.88
C GLN A 235 -12.56 -15.42 -9.37
N ALA A 236 -12.69 -14.28 -10.05
CA ALA A 236 -12.91 -14.25 -11.49
C ALA A 236 -11.72 -14.90 -12.22
N ALA A 237 -10.49 -14.51 -11.88
CA ALA A 237 -9.28 -15.07 -12.49
C ALA A 237 -9.05 -16.58 -12.22
N ASN A 238 -9.42 -17.09 -11.05
CA ASN A 238 -9.29 -18.53 -10.75
C ASN A 238 -10.44 -19.35 -11.34
N GLY A 239 -11.64 -18.77 -11.47
CA GLY A 239 -12.76 -19.39 -12.17
C GLY A 239 -12.48 -19.64 -13.65
N GLU A 240 -11.65 -18.81 -14.29
CA GLU A 240 -11.17 -19.01 -15.67
C GLU A 240 -10.16 -20.17 -15.76
N ARG A 241 -9.13 -20.19 -14.90
CA ARG A 241 -8.09 -21.23 -14.90
C ARG A 241 -8.61 -22.62 -14.56
N ASP A 242 -9.62 -22.74 -13.71
CA ASP A 242 -10.25 -24.02 -13.37
C ASP A 242 -11.18 -24.53 -14.49
N LYS A 243 -11.75 -23.65 -15.32
CA LYS A 243 -12.61 -24.03 -16.46
C LYS A 243 -11.84 -24.36 -17.72
N GLU A 244 -10.68 -23.75 -17.98
CA GLU A 244 -9.76 -24.21 -19.03
C GLU A 244 -9.29 -25.65 -18.80
N ARG A 245 -9.20 -26.07 -17.53
CA ARG A 245 -8.89 -27.45 -17.14
C ARG A 245 -10.08 -28.40 -17.24
N VAL A 246 -11.31 -27.89 -17.21
CA VAL A 246 -12.55 -28.67 -17.23
C VAL A 246 -13.37 -28.22 -18.44
N ASN A 247 -13.03 -28.78 -19.60
CA ASN A 247 -13.77 -28.65 -20.86
C ASN A 247 -15.27 -28.96 -20.63
N SER A 248 -16.07 -27.95 -20.33
CA SER A 248 -17.50 -28.08 -20.04
C SER A 248 -18.29 -27.01 -20.77
N SER A 249 -19.01 -27.46 -21.79
CA SER A 249 -19.94 -26.70 -22.62
C SER A 249 -21.20 -26.36 -21.82
N SER A 250 -21.21 -25.18 -21.21
CA SER A 250 -22.44 -24.46 -20.85
C SER A 250 -22.04 -22.99 -20.67
N ASP A 251 -22.95 -22.05 -20.94
CA ASP A 251 -22.68 -20.60 -20.95
C ASP A 251 -22.99 -19.92 -19.59
N PRO A 252 -22.00 -19.82 -18.69
CA PRO A 252 -21.85 -18.76 -17.69
C PRO A 252 -20.78 -17.72 -18.06
N PHE A 253 -20.19 -17.80 -19.26
CA PHE A 253 -19.05 -16.98 -19.71
C PHE A 253 -19.38 -15.47 -19.69
N GLU A 254 -20.54 -15.09 -20.23
CA GLU A 254 -20.95 -13.68 -20.36
C GLU A 254 -21.16 -13.00 -18.99
N SER A 255 -21.56 -13.77 -17.95
CA SER A 255 -21.81 -13.23 -16.61
C SER A 255 -20.52 -13.03 -15.79
N ILE A 256 -19.49 -13.86 -15.99
CA ILE A 256 -18.23 -13.75 -15.25
C ILE A 256 -17.32 -12.71 -15.91
N ASP A 257 -17.22 -12.68 -17.23
CA ASP A 257 -16.47 -11.65 -17.98
C ASP A 257 -17.04 -10.26 -17.72
N SER A 258 -18.38 -10.12 -17.74
CA SER A 258 -19.04 -8.85 -17.42
C SER A 258 -18.72 -8.38 -16.00
N LYS A 259 -18.66 -9.30 -15.03
CA LYS A 259 -18.30 -8.98 -13.64
C LYS A 259 -16.83 -8.63 -13.48
N TYR A 260 -15.94 -9.35 -14.15
CA TYR A 260 -14.49 -9.06 -14.12
C TYR A 260 -14.21 -7.69 -14.73
N THR A 261 -14.79 -7.41 -15.89
CA THR A 261 -14.70 -6.12 -16.58
C THR A 261 -15.24 -4.98 -15.70
N SER A 262 -16.40 -5.18 -15.07
CA SER A 262 -16.98 -4.19 -14.16
C SER A 262 -16.11 -3.90 -12.92
N LEU A 263 -15.46 -4.92 -12.36
CA LEU A 263 -14.52 -4.75 -11.24
C LEU A 263 -13.28 -3.98 -11.67
N LEU A 264 -12.69 -4.30 -12.83
CA LEU A 264 -11.55 -3.58 -13.40
C LEU A 264 -11.91 -2.12 -13.70
N GLU A 265 -13.05 -1.87 -14.35
CA GLU A 265 -13.56 -0.51 -14.59
C GLU A 265 -13.73 0.28 -13.28
N THR A 266 -14.22 -0.38 -12.22
CA THR A 266 -14.36 0.24 -10.91
C THR A 266 -13.00 0.57 -10.30
N MET A 267 -12.00 -0.32 -10.39
CA MET A 267 -10.63 -0.01 -9.95
C MET A 267 -10.06 1.18 -10.71
N LEU A 268 -10.22 1.19 -12.04
CA LEU A 268 -9.76 2.28 -12.90
C LEU A 268 -10.45 3.60 -12.53
N ARG A 269 -11.77 3.61 -12.33
CA ARG A 269 -12.50 4.81 -11.93
C ARG A 269 -12.03 5.36 -10.58
N LEU A 270 -11.81 4.48 -9.62
CA LEU A 270 -11.33 4.85 -8.29
C LEU A 270 -9.88 5.35 -8.33
N SER A 271 -9.04 4.81 -9.22
CA SER A 271 -7.66 5.27 -9.41
C SER A 271 -7.58 6.58 -10.18
N HIS A 272 -8.48 6.85 -11.14
CA HIS A 272 -8.40 8.01 -12.04
C HIS A 272 -8.77 9.37 -11.41
N SER A 273 -9.35 9.45 -10.21
CA SER A 273 -9.93 10.72 -9.74
C SER A 273 -8.90 11.85 -9.45
N ARG A 274 -7.60 11.53 -9.33
CA ARG A 274 -6.47 12.51 -9.37
C ARG A 274 -5.13 11.93 -9.86
N SER A 275 -5.06 10.64 -10.24
CA SER A 275 -3.79 9.90 -10.39
C SER A 275 -3.31 9.70 -11.83
N ALA A 276 -3.82 10.49 -12.78
CA ALA A 276 -3.58 10.33 -14.23
C ALA A 276 -2.10 10.52 -14.67
N SER A 277 -1.18 10.77 -13.75
CA SER A 277 0.27 10.80 -13.99
C SER A 277 1.09 9.86 -13.09
N TYR A 278 0.50 9.26 -12.05
CA TYR A 278 1.24 8.54 -10.99
C TYR A 278 0.99 7.03 -10.98
N LEU A 279 -0.21 6.60 -11.41
CA LEU A 279 -0.56 5.19 -11.56
C LEU A 279 -0.63 4.78 -13.05
N CYS A 280 -0.54 5.74 -13.97
CA CYS A 280 -0.74 5.55 -15.39
C CYS A 280 0.29 4.63 -16.07
N ASP A 281 1.37 4.22 -15.41
CA ASP A 281 2.21 3.16 -15.93
C ASP A 281 2.05 1.86 -15.14
N ALA A 282 2.02 1.88 -13.80
CA ALA A 282 1.88 0.63 -13.03
C ALA A 282 0.50 -0.03 -13.17
N THR A 283 -0.59 0.73 -13.36
CA THR A 283 -1.92 0.15 -13.68
C THR A 283 -2.25 0.10 -15.17
N ALA A 284 -1.58 0.90 -16.03
CA ALA A 284 -1.76 0.76 -17.47
C ALA A 284 -0.85 -0.30 -18.10
N LEU A 285 0.31 -0.64 -17.53
CA LEU A 285 1.08 -1.85 -17.91
C LEU A 285 0.33 -3.13 -17.53
N VAL A 286 -0.49 -3.07 -16.48
CA VAL A 286 -1.29 -4.20 -15.99
C VAL A 286 -2.50 -4.48 -16.89
N LEU A 287 -3.03 -3.45 -17.58
CA LEU A 287 -4.31 -3.50 -18.31
C LEU A 287 -4.21 -3.05 -19.78
N GLY A 288 -3.00 -2.88 -20.30
CA GLY A 288 -2.70 -2.49 -21.70
C GLY A 288 -2.21 -3.66 -22.54
#